data_AF-A0A519ZQW2-F1
#
_entry.id   AF-A0A519ZQW2-F1
#
_cell.length_a   1.000
_cell.length_b   1.000
_cell.length_c   1.000
_cell.angle_alpha   90.00
_cell.angle_beta   90.00
_cell.angle_gamma   90.00
#
_symmetry.space_group_name_H-M   'P 1'
#
loop_
_entity.id
_entity.type
_entity.pdbx_description
1 polymer ?
#
loop_
_entity_poly.entity_id
_entity_poly.type
_entity_poly.pdbx_seq_one_letter_code
_entity_poly.pdbx_strand_id
1 'polypeptide(L)'
;MRKILSLAILMAFAAHSFAAAEAKPTETAAKPAASSTAPRAWSTYQPVKAPEVPAVKQSTWVRNPIDAFVLAQLEAKSLKPAVDADR
;
A
#
# COMPACT_ATOMS: atom_id res chain seq x y z
N MET A 1 -14.49 -44.32 -7.66
CA MET A 1 -13.76 -43.05 -7.50
C MET A 1 -13.68 -42.76 -6.00
N ARG A 2 -13.03 -43.60 -5.19
CA ARG A 2 -11.60 -43.65 -4.82
C ARG A 2 -11.05 -42.33 -4.21
N LYS A 3 -11.12 -42.31 -2.87
CA LYS A 3 -10.09 -41.84 -1.92
C LYS A 3 -10.22 -40.42 -1.37
N ILE A 4 -11.12 -40.33 -0.38
CA ILE A 4 -10.92 -39.60 0.88
C ILE A 4 -9.58 -40.05 1.51
N LEU A 5 -8.91 -39.15 2.24
CA LEU A 5 -7.90 -39.42 3.27
C LEU A 5 -6.45 -39.72 2.81
N SER A 6 -5.49 -38.86 3.19
CA SER A 6 -4.05 -39.09 3.51
C SER A 6 -3.31 -37.74 3.48
N LEU A 7 -3.37 -36.89 4.51
CA LEU A 7 -2.49 -36.88 5.68
C LEU A 7 -1.16 -37.67 5.54
N ALA A 8 -0.06 -36.90 5.47
CA ALA A 8 1.31 -37.21 5.91
C ALA A 8 2.09 -38.41 5.31
N ILE A 9 3.01 -38.10 4.40
CA ILE A 9 4.33 -38.74 4.20
C ILE A 9 5.26 -37.57 3.87
N LEU A 10 6.04 -36.95 4.77
CA LEU A 10 7.09 -37.43 5.65
C LEU A 10 8.32 -38.02 4.91
N MET A 11 9.41 -37.24 5.00
CA MET A 11 10.83 -37.62 4.99
C MET A 11 11.61 -37.81 3.69
N ALA A 12 12.86 -37.32 3.82
CA ALA A 12 14.09 -37.74 3.17
C ALA A 12 14.45 -37.12 1.81
N PHE A 13 15.06 -35.93 1.86
CA PHE A 13 16.29 -35.70 1.10
C PHE A 13 17.38 -35.20 2.05
N ALA A 14 17.92 -36.16 2.80
CA ALA A 14 19.20 -36.02 3.47
C ALA A 14 20.31 -36.24 2.42
N ALA A 15 21.38 -35.45 2.56
CA ALA A 15 22.69 -35.60 1.91
C ALA A 15 22.75 -35.35 0.39
N HIS A 16 22.98 -34.09 0.01
CA HIS A 16 23.91 -33.77 -1.08
C HIS A 16 24.93 -32.75 -0.55
N SER A 17 25.98 -33.25 0.09
CA SER A 17 27.19 -32.49 0.37
C SER A 17 28.05 -32.48 -0.89
N PHE A 18 28.44 -31.31 -1.40
CA PHE A 18 29.83 -31.10 -1.82
C PHE A 18 30.19 -29.62 -2.08
N ALA A 19 31.40 -29.30 -1.60
CA ALA A 19 32.34 -28.27 -2.04
C ALA A 19 32.02 -26.78 -1.81
N ALA A 20 32.69 -26.29 -0.77
CA ALA A 20 33.20 -24.95 -0.55
C ALA A 20 33.58 -24.17 -1.84
N ALA A 21 33.00 -22.99 -1.98
CA ALA A 21 33.65 -21.84 -2.60
C ALA A 21 33.57 -20.68 -1.60
N GLU A 22 34.73 -20.40 -1.01
CA GLU A 22 35.00 -19.31 -0.09
C GLU A 22 34.81 -17.96 -0.81
N ALA A 23 33.75 -17.22 -0.48
CA ALA A 23 33.64 -15.80 -0.78
C ALA A 23 33.51 -15.04 0.53
N LYS A 24 34.61 -14.38 0.92
CA LYS A 24 34.73 -13.55 2.12
C LYS A 24 33.58 -12.52 2.19
N PRO A 25 32.88 -12.38 3.33
CA PRO A 25 32.03 -11.22 3.54
C PRO A 25 32.97 -10.02 3.68
N THR A 26 32.97 -9.14 2.69
CA THR A 26 33.58 -7.82 2.84
C THR A 26 32.66 -6.99 3.72
N GLU A 27 32.94 -7.03 5.00
CA GLU A 27 32.48 -6.07 6.00
C GLU A 27 33.15 -4.72 5.70
N THR A 28 32.52 -3.94 4.81
CA THR A 28 32.88 -2.52 4.66
C THR A 28 32.33 -1.76 5.86
N ALA A 29 33.21 -1.47 6.81
CA ALA A 29 32.98 -0.54 7.88
C ALA A 29 32.85 0.91 7.35
N ALA A 30 31.80 1.56 7.85
CA ALA A 30 31.68 2.98 8.20
C ALA A 30 31.55 4.05 7.10
N LYS A 31 30.33 4.59 7.01
CA LYS A 31 30.12 6.04 7.16
C LYS A 31 29.04 6.23 8.22
N PRO A 32 29.24 7.06 9.27
CA PRO A 32 28.13 7.38 10.15
C PRO A 32 27.09 8.06 9.27
N ALA A 33 25.92 7.45 9.14
CA ALA A 33 24.77 8.14 8.61
C ALA A 33 24.50 9.27 9.59
N ALA A 34 25.09 10.44 9.31
CA ALA A 34 24.77 11.67 9.97
C ALA A 34 23.25 11.73 9.98
N SER A 35 22.67 11.75 11.17
CA SER A 35 21.28 12.13 11.32
C SER A 35 21.23 13.55 10.75
N SER A 36 20.83 13.66 9.49
CA SER A 36 20.32 14.92 8.98
C SER A 36 19.02 15.12 9.74
N THR A 37 19.15 15.63 10.96
CA THR A 37 18.15 16.52 11.52
C THR A 37 18.16 17.69 10.57
N ALA A 38 17.48 17.53 9.42
CA ALA A 38 17.10 18.65 8.60
C ALA A 38 16.45 19.62 9.59
N PRO A 39 16.98 20.86 9.73
CA PRO A 39 16.32 21.83 10.58
C PRO A 39 14.87 21.85 10.13
N ARG A 40 13.94 21.54 11.05
CA ARG A 40 12.50 21.58 10.79
C ARG A 40 12.23 22.98 10.26
N ALA A 41 12.16 23.09 8.94
CA ALA A 41 11.91 24.35 8.29
C ALA A 41 10.50 24.72 8.71
N TRP A 42 10.41 25.70 9.60
CA TRP A 42 9.17 26.31 10.08
C TRP A 42 8.58 27.14 8.95
N SER A 43 8.38 26.53 7.78
CA SER A 43 7.77 27.21 6.65
C SER A 43 6.29 27.38 6.96
N THR A 44 5.91 28.61 7.33
CA THR A 44 4.54 29.00 7.68
C THR A 44 3.57 28.84 6.51
N TYR A 45 4.09 28.71 5.29
CA TYR A 45 3.28 28.60 4.08
C TYR A 45 3.76 27.42 3.24
N GLN A 46 2.95 26.37 3.19
CA GLN A 46 3.12 25.30 2.24
C GLN A 46 2.37 25.64 0.94
N PRO A 47 2.98 25.40 -0.24
CA PRO A 47 2.30 25.56 -1.50
C PRO A 47 1.11 24.59 -1.56
N VAL A 48 -0.09 25.12 -1.85
CA VAL A 48 -1.31 24.32 -1.99
C VAL A 48 -1.21 23.50 -3.27
N LYS A 49 -1.33 22.18 -3.15
CA LYS A 49 -1.43 21.27 -4.28
C LYS A 49 -2.88 20.91 -4.51
N ALA A 50 -3.35 21.02 -5.74
CA ALA A 50 -4.66 20.52 -6.12
C ALA A 50 -4.63 18.98 -6.12
N PRO A 51 -5.50 18.30 -5.33
CA PRO A 51 -5.62 16.85 -5.38
C PRO A 51 -6.29 16.43 -6.69
N GLU A 52 -5.95 15.23 -7.16
CA GLU A 52 -6.65 14.61 -8.29
C GLU A 52 -8.09 14.25 -7.89
N VAL A 53 -9.03 14.50 -8.79
CA VAL A 53 -10.44 14.20 -8.56
C VAL A 53 -10.66 12.69 -8.69
N PRO A 54 -11.22 12.01 -7.68
CA PRO A 54 -11.42 10.57 -7.72
C PRO A 54 -12.45 10.18 -8.78
N ALA A 55 -12.21 9.07 -9.46
CA ALA A 55 -13.20 8.45 -10.34
C ALA A 55 -14.31 7.78 -9.50
N VAL A 56 -15.55 8.17 -9.76
CA VAL A 56 -16.75 7.70 -9.05
C VAL A 56 -17.71 7.01 -10.01
N LYS A 57 -18.51 6.08 -9.50
CA LYS A 57 -19.47 5.32 -10.34
C LYS A 57 -20.70 6.15 -10.68
N GLN A 58 -21.23 6.91 -9.71
CA GLN A 58 -22.44 7.72 -9.90
C GLN A 58 -22.11 9.17 -10.33
N SER A 59 -21.44 9.32 -11.47
CA SER A 59 -21.03 10.64 -12.00
C SER A 59 -22.19 11.62 -12.27
N THR A 60 -23.41 11.13 -12.47
CA THR A 60 -24.61 11.96 -12.67
C THR A 60 -25.01 12.77 -11.43
N TRP A 61 -24.62 12.35 -10.23
CA TRP A 61 -24.88 13.08 -8.98
C TRP A 61 -23.88 14.21 -8.74
N VAL A 62 -22.70 14.13 -9.35
CA VAL A 62 -21.61 15.09 -9.18
C VAL A 62 -21.95 16.39 -9.91
N ARG A 63 -22.17 17.47 -9.16
CA ARG A 63 -22.42 18.83 -9.70
C ARG A 63 -21.13 19.65 -9.74
N ASN A 64 -20.26 19.42 -8.77
CA ASN A 64 -18.95 20.04 -8.66
C ASN A 64 -17.87 18.98 -8.33
N PRO A 65 -16.57 19.29 -8.49
CA PRO A 65 -15.50 18.34 -8.17
C PRO A 65 -15.44 17.90 -6.71
N ILE A 66 -15.96 18.69 -5.77
CA ILE A 66 -15.98 18.38 -4.32
C ILE A 66 -16.95 17.22 -4.06
N ASP A 67 -18.08 17.17 -4.76
CA ASP A 67 -19.08 16.10 -4.64
C ASP A 67 -18.47 14.74 -5.00
N ALA A 68 -17.49 14.70 -5.91
CA ALA A 68 -16.78 13.47 -6.24
C ALA A 68 -15.97 12.92 -5.05
N PHE A 69 -15.38 13.80 -4.22
CA PHE A 69 -14.68 13.35 -3.01
C PHE A 69 -15.64 12.81 -1.95
N VAL A 70 -16.84 13.41 -1.83
CA VAL A 70 -17.89 12.93 -0.93
C VAL A 70 -18.42 11.59 -1.41
N LEU A 71 -18.76 11.49 -2.71
CA LEU A 71 -19.29 10.29 -3.32
C LEU A 71 -18.27 9.14 -3.28
N ALA A 72 -16.99 9.41 -3.49
CA ALA A 72 -15.94 8.40 -3.35
C ALA A 72 -15.91 7.78 -1.94
N GLN A 73 -16.09 8.59 -0.89
CA GLN A 73 -16.18 8.07 0.48
C GLN A 73 -17.49 7.31 0.75
N LEU A 74 -18.61 7.76 0.19
CA LEU A 74 -19.89 7.05 0.29
C LEU A 74 -19.80 5.68 -0.40
N GLU A 75 -19.31 5.63 -1.63
CA GLU A 75 -19.12 4.40 -2.40
C GLU A 75 -18.13 3.44 -1.72
N ALA A 76 -17.03 3.95 -1.15
CA ALA A 76 -16.10 3.15 -0.35
C ALA A 76 -16.77 2.51 0.88
N LYS A 77 -17.76 3.20 1.47
CA LYS A 77 -18.58 2.70 2.57
C LYS A 77 -19.83 1.95 2.10
N SER A 78 -19.99 1.72 0.80
CA SER A 78 -21.18 1.11 0.18
C SER A 78 -22.49 1.84 0.49
N LEU A 79 -22.43 3.15 0.74
CA LEU A 79 -23.57 4.02 0.95
C LEU A 79 -23.94 4.71 -0.36
N LYS A 80 -25.23 5.02 -0.52
CA LYS A 80 -25.76 5.76 -1.67
C LYS A 80 -26.00 7.23 -1.30
N PRO A 81 -25.81 8.17 -2.24
CA PRO A 81 -26.18 9.56 -2.02
C PRO A 81 -27.68 9.70 -1.78
N ALA A 82 -28.06 10.69 -0.96
CA ALA A 82 -29.45 11.02 -0.70
C ALA A 82 -30.10 11.71 -1.92
N VAL A 83 -31.43 11.72 -1.95
CA VAL A 83 -32.19 12.51 -2.92
C VAL A 83 -31.97 14.00 -2.68
N ASP A 84 -32.07 14.79 -3.76
CA ASP A 84 -31.98 16.23 -3.68
C ASP A 84 -33.05 16.79 -2.73
N ALA A 85 -32.67 17.78 -1.93
CA ALA A 85 -33.59 18.44 -1.01
C ALA A 85 -34.66 19.23 -1.77
N ASP A 86 -35.84 19.35 -1.16
CA ASP A 86 -36.92 20.21 -1.65
C ASP A 86 -36.57 21.70 -1.48
N ARG A 87 -37.23 22.56 -2.26
CA ARG A 87 -36.98 24.01 -2.29
C ARG A 87 -37.73 24.78 -1.21
#